data_AF-A0A7S3IZ14-F1
#
_entry.id   AF-A0A7S3IZ14-F1
#
_cell.length_a   1.000
_cell.length_b   1.000
_cell.length_c   1.000
_cell.angle_alpha   90.00
_cell.angle_beta   90.00
_cell.angle_gamma   90.00
#
_symmetry.space_group_name_H-M   'P 1'
#
loop_
_entity.id
_entity.type
_entity.pdbx_description
1 polymer ?
#
loop_
_entity_poly.entity_id
_entity_poly.type
_entity_poly.pdbx_seq_one_letter_code
_entity_poly.pdbx_strand_id
1 'polypeptide(L)'
;NAEVRKDILGPQHENIKYLQQDNIGAVLSKGMSATYENKPRNPVEYFARWLLNYRQTQKAAENLVDKNKKKDEVKKEYQSILKNRQDEEQMKLKVVEEQEATNDKFWDGLHTSEDLNDNLTELANYLHKNLKATGVYIGTLEPKMKAIELDDDDKAHIDAEAPLVLKFKHANKDHEQLMVGKVLEPSQGICHSLFKEGEDEEEAPAPEGGSEDGTQEEQVEKDITKTVKHVFVSEVVENKDVHFWKVPRLGSYMAIPLVYKSCLSEKALDEAIIEWAEVSKQIEAQD
;
A
#
# COMPACT_ATOMS: atom_id res chain seq x y z
N ASN A 1 -33.80 -40.51 42.20
CA ASN A 1 -35.03 -41.35 42.22
C ASN A 1 -34.91 -42.75 41.61
N ALA A 2 -33.90 -43.05 40.77
CA ALA A 2 -33.74 -44.41 40.21
C ALA A 2 -33.08 -45.42 41.17
N GLU A 3 -32.24 -44.98 42.12
CA GLU A 3 -31.53 -45.88 43.05
C GLU A 3 -32.45 -46.48 44.12
N VAL A 4 -33.47 -45.75 44.57
CA VAL A 4 -34.40 -46.19 45.63
C VAL A 4 -35.31 -47.35 45.19
N ARG A 5 -35.45 -47.61 43.87
CA ARG A 5 -36.35 -48.65 43.33
C ARG A 5 -35.71 -50.03 43.17
N LYS A 6 -34.38 -50.16 43.31
CA LYS A 6 -33.67 -51.43 43.10
C LYS A 6 -33.87 -52.44 44.23
N ASP A 7 -34.09 -51.97 45.46
CA ASP A 7 -34.11 -52.83 46.64
C ASP A 7 -35.46 -53.55 46.89
N ILE A 8 -36.53 -53.19 46.17
CA ILE A 8 -37.89 -53.71 46.43
C ILE A 8 -38.30 -54.84 45.46
N LEU A 9 -37.64 -54.99 44.30
CA LEU A 9 -38.17 -55.81 43.18
C LEU A 9 -37.35 -57.06 42.79
N GLY A 10 -36.29 -57.41 43.52
CA GLY A 10 -35.43 -58.56 43.16
C GLY A 10 -34.72 -58.39 41.80
N PRO A 11 -34.00 -59.40 41.30
CA PRO A 11 -33.32 -59.31 40.00
C PRO A 11 -34.35 -59.18 38.87
N GLN A 12 -34.55 -57.95 38.38
CA GLN A 12 -35.47 -57.69 37.29
C GLN A 12 -34.95 -58.24 35.96
N HIS A 13 -35.83 -58.90 35.23
CA HIS A 13 -35.58 -59.37 33.87
C HIS A 13 -35.30 -58.17 32.92
N GLU A 14 -34.41 -58.35 31.94
CA GLU A 14 -33.95 -57.27 31.04
C GLU A 14 -35.09 -56.54 30.32
N ASN A 15 -36.13 -57.27 29.90
CA ASN A 15 -37.35 -56.71 29.30
C ASN A 15 -38.08 -55.69 30.20
N ILE A 16 -38.13 -55.92 31.51
CA ILE A 16 -38.78 -54.99 32.45
C ILE A 16 -37.93 -53.72 32.59
N LYS A 17 -36.60 -53.89 32.63
CA LYS A 17 -35.65 -52.78 32.66
C LYS A 17 -35.73 -51.92 31.40
N TYR A 18 -35.97 -52.52 30.23
CA TYR A 18 -36.21 -51.80 28.97
C TYR A 18 -37.48 -50.95 29.01
N LEU A 19 -38.59 -51.49 29.51
CA LEU A 19 -39.87 -50.77 29.62
C LEU A 19 -39.85 -49.67 30.68
N GLN A 20 -39.01 -49.82 31.72
CA GLN A 20 -38.84 -48.83 32.78
C GLN A 20 -37.92 -47.66 32.39
N GLN A 21 -37.29 -47.69 31.21
CA GLN A 21 -36.48 -46.57 30.75
C GLN A 21 -37.32 -45.28 30.64
N ASP A 22 -36.73 -44.12 30.94
CA ASP A 22 -37.44 -42.84 31.01
C ASP A 22 -38.06 -42.42 29.66
N ASN A 23 -37.50 -42.87 28.55
CA ASN A 23 -38.01 -42.64 27.19
C ASN A 23 -39.33 -43.40 26.90
N ILE A 24 -39.61 -44.50 27.61
CA ILE A 24 -40.77 -45.38 27.36
C ILE A 24 -41.73 -45.32 28.55
N GLY A 25 -41.24 -45.63 29.76
CA GLY A 25 -42.06 -45.74 30.97
C GLY A 25 -42.72 -44.41 31.38
N ALA A 26 -41.99 -43.29 31.27
CA ALA A 26 -42.54 -41.97 31.61
C ALA A 26 -43.59 -41.51 30.58
N VAL A 27 -43.38 -41.81 29.30
CA VAL A 27 -44.31 -41.49 28.21
C VAL A 27 -45.59 -42.30 28.32
N LEU A 28 -45.47 -43.61 28.59
CA LEU A 28 -46.62 -44.49 28.84
C LEU A 28 -47.42 -44.02 30.06
N SER A 29 -46.75 -43.68 31.15
CA SER A 29 -47.40 -43.16 32.37
C SER A 29 -48.16 -41.87 32.11
N LYS A 30 -47.56 -40.94 31.35
CA LYS A 30 -48.18 -39.65 30.99
C LYS A 30 -49.38 -39.84 30.05
N GLY A 31 -49.27 -40.73 29.07
CA GLY A 31 -50.38 -41.05 28.16
C GLY A 31 -51.52 -41.78 28.86
N MET A 32 -51.21 -42.67 29.81
CA MET A 32 -52.22 -43.34 30.63
C MET A 32 -52.94 -42.35 31.55
N SER A 33 -52.21 -41.40 32.17
CA SER A 33 -52.82 -40.30 32.95
C SER A 33 -53.78 -39.47 32.10
N ALA A 34 -53.34 -39.05 30.90
CA ALA A 34 -54.16 -38.29 29.98
C ALA A 34 -55.41 -39.07 29.52
N THR A 35 -55.31 -40.39 29.36
CA THR A 35 -56.45 -41.25 28.98
C THR A 35 -57.43 -41.40 30.15
N TYR A 36 -56.92 -41.51 31.38
CA TYR A 36 -57.73 -41.59 32.59
C TYR A 36 -58.50 -40.28 32.86
N GLU A 37 -57.86 -39.13 32.65
CA GLU A 37 -58.48 -37.81 32.80
C GLU A 37 -59.61 -37.58 31.79
N ASN A 38 -59.38 -37.90 30.51
CA ASN A 38 -60.32 -37.59 29.43
C ASN A 38 -61.44 -38.63 29.26
N LYS A 39 -61.34 -39.80 29.92
CA LYS A 39 -62.33 -40.90 29.91
C LYS A 39 -63.01 -41.14 28.54
N PRO A 40 -62.24 -41.32 27.47
CA PRO A 40 -62.78 -41.47 26.12
C PRO A 40 -63.57 -42.78 25.97
N ARG A 41 -64.54 -42.79 25.06
CA ARG A 41 -65.37 -43.99 24.75
C ARG A 41 -64.55 -45.19 24.25
N ASN A 42 -63.44 -44.93 23.55
CA ASN A 42 -62.48 -45.95 23.12
C ASN A 42 -61.07 -45.60 23.68
N PRO A 43 -60.71 -46.08 24.89
CA PRO A 43 -59.47 -45.70 25.57
C PRO A 43 -58.21 -46.20 24.87
N VAL A 44 -58.26 -47.37 24.24
CA VAL A 44 -57.10 -47.93 23.51
C VAL A 44 -56.78 -47.08 22.28
N GLU A 45 -57.80 -46.71 21.52
CA GLU A 45 -57.62 -45.90 20.32
C GLU A 45 -57.19 -44.45 20.66
N TYR A 46 -57.77 -43.87 21.71
CA TYR A 46 -57.35 -42.57 22.21
C TYR A 46 -55.88 -42.58 22.65
N PHE A 47 -55.47 -43.59 23.42
CA PHE A 47 -54.09 -43.74 23.89
C PHE A 47 -53.11 -43.91 22.72
N ALA A 48 -53.46 -44.72 21.71
CA ALA A 48 -52.63 -44.89 20.51
C ALA A 48 -52.47 -43.57 19.72
N ARG A 49 -53.56 -42.82 19.54
CA ARG A 49 -53.51 -41.49 18.89
C ARG A 49 -52.71 -40.48 19.72
N TRP A 50 -52.82 -40.54 21.04
CA TRP A 50 -52.03 -39.70 21.95
C TRP A 50 -50.54 -39.98 21.80
N LEU A 51 -50.12 -41.25 21.77
CA LEU A 51 -48.72 -41.63 21.56
C LEU A 51 -48.17 -41.14 20.21
N LEU A 52 -48.98 -41.24 19.15
CA LEU A 52 -48.61 -40.70 17.84
C LEU A 52 -48.42 -39.19 17.86
N ASN A 53 -49.34 -38.45 18.48
CA ASN A 53 -49.24 -37.00 18.61
C ASN A 53 -48.07 -36.58 19.51
N TYR A 54 -47.83 -37.30 20.62
CA TYR A 54 -46.69 -37.08 21.49
C TYR A 54 -45.37 -37.25 20.74
N ARG A 55 -45.24 -38.27 19.90
CA ARG A 55 -44.07 -38.47 19.05
C ARG A 55 -43.91 -37.35 18.02
N GLN A 56 -45.00 -36.94 17.38
CA GLN A 56 -44.97 -35.85 16.38
C GLN A 56 -44.58 -34.52 17.02
N THR A 57 -45.10 -34.20 18.20
CA THR A 57 -44.78 -32.98 18.94
C THR A 57 -43.34 -32.99 19.45
N GLN A 58 -42.83 -34.13 19.94
CA GLN A 58 -41.40 -34.25 20.28
C GLN A 58 -40.50 -34.03 19.07
N LYS A 59 -40.79 -34.69 17.94
CA LYS A 59 -40.01 -34.51 16.69
C LYS A 59 -40.07 -33.06 16.20
N ALA A 60 -41.21 -32.39 16.33
CA ALA A 60 -41.34 -30.98 15.99
C ALA A 60 -40.49 -30.08 16.92
N ALA A 61 -40.47 -30.37 18.22
CA ALA A 61 -39.64 -29.66 19.19
C ALA A 61 -38.13 -29.86 18.92
N GLU A 62 -37.69 -31.08 18.63
CA GLU A 62 -36.31 -31.40 18.24
C GLU A 62 -35.91 -30.62 16.98
N ASN A 63 -36.74 -30.65 15.94
CA ASN A 63 -36.50 -29.90 14.70
C ASN A 63 -36.40 -28.39 14.94
N LEU A 64 -37.15 -27.83 15.88
CA LEU A 64 -37.05 -26.41 16.24
C LEU A 64 -35.73 -26.10 16.95
N VAL A 65 -35.30 -26.97 17.87
CA VAL A 65 -34.00 -26.85 18.53
C VAL A 65 -32.87 -26.89 17.50
N ASP A 66 -32.91 -27.83 16.55
CA ASP A 66 -31.89 -27.95 15.50
C ASP A 66 -31.90 -26.75 14.54
N LYS A 67 -33.08 -26.23 14.19
CA LYS A 67 -33.20 -24.99 13.40
C LYS A 67 -32.61 -23.80 14.14
N ASN A 68 -32.81 -23.69 15.44
CA ASN A 68 -32.26 -22.60 16.23
C ASN A 68 -30.74 -22.71 16.36
N LYS A 69 -30.19 -23.91 16.58
CA LYS A 69 -28.74 -24.15 16.56
C LYS A 69 -28.11 -23.71 15.24
N LYS A 70 -28.69 -24.11 14.11
CA LYS A 70 -28.22 -23.69 12.78
C LYS A 70 -28.29 -22.17 12.59
N LYS A 71 -29.35 -21.52 13.06
CA LYS A 71 -29.45 -20.04 13.02
C LYS A 71 -28.36 -19.38 13.85
N ASP A 72 -28.06 -19.91 15.03
CA ASP A 72 -27.02 -19.37 15.91
C ASP A 72 -25.62 -19.57 15.31
N GLU A 73 -25.37 -20.72 14.66
CA GLU A 73 -24.13 -20.98 13.92
C GLU A 73 -23.93 -19.98 12.77
N VAL A 74 -24.95 -19.81 11.92
CA VAL A 74 -24.92 -18.83 10.81
C VAL A 74 -24.73 -17.41 11.34
N LYS A 75 -25.37 -17.05 12.47
CA LYS A 75 -25.21 -15.74 13.09
C LYS A 75 -23.79 -15.50 13.59
N LYS A 76 -23.16 -16.52 14.20
CA LYS A 76 -21.75 -16.43 14.65
C LYS A 76 -20.80 -16.29 13.47
N GLU A 77 -21.00 -17.07 12.42
CA GLU A 77 -20.19 -17.01 11.20
C GLU A 77 -20.30 -15.62 10.54
N TYR A 78 -21.52 -15.09 10.42
CA TYR A 78 -21.74 -13.75 9.90
C TYR A 78 -21.06 -12.66 10.77
N GLN A 79 -21.13 -12.78 12.10
CA GLN A 79 -20.43 -11.87 13.01
C GLN A 79 -18.91 -11.94 12.84
N SER A 80 -18.33 -13.13 12.64
CA SER A 80 -16.90 -13.25 12.38
C SER A 80 -16.50 -12.64 11.04
N ILE A 81 -17.32 -12.79 9.99
CA ILE A 81 -17.06 -12.18 8.69
C ILE A 81 -17.11 -10.64 8.79
N LEU A 82 -18.10 -10.10 9.49
CA LEU A 82 -18.19 -8.65 9.71
C LEU A 82 -16.97 -8.11 10.46
N LYS A 83 -16.53 -8.81 11.50
CA LYS A 83 -15.35 -8.41 12.28
C LYS A 83 -14.09 -8.46 11.41
N ASN A 84 -13.88 -9.54 10.66
CA ASN A 84 -12.73 -9.65 9.77
C ASN A 84 -12.69 -8.54 8.72
N ARG A 85 -13.86 -8.20 8.13
CA ARG A 85 -13.95 -7.07 7.19
C ARG A 85 -13.60 -5.74 7.86
N GLN A 86 -14.08 -5.49 9.07
CA GLN A 86 -13.75 -4.28 9.84
C GLN A 86 -12.25 -4.22 10.17
N ASP A 87 -11.66 -5.34 10.59
CA ASP A 87 -10.24 -5.43 10.91
C ASP A 87 -9.38 -5.21 9.64
N GLU A 88 -9.79 -5.74 8.48
CA GLU A 88 -9.15 -5.49 7.18
C GLU A 88 -9.24 -4.02 6.74
N GLU A 89 -10.41 -3.39 6.90
CA GLU A 89 -10.61 -1.97 6.59
C GLU A 89 -9.76 -1.07 7.50
N GLN A 90 -9.70 -1.37 8.81
CA GLN A 90 -8.86 -0.65 9.75
C GLN A 90 -7.37 -0.83 9.46
N MET A 91 -6.94 -2.05 9.07
CA MET A 91 -5.56 -2.30 8.67
C MET A 91 -5.19 -1.49 7.42
N LYS A 92 -6.08 -1.44 6.42
CA LYS A 92 -5.86 -0.62 5.22
C LYS A 92 -5.77 0.88 5.56
N LEU A 93 -6.68 1.36 6.41
CA LEU A 93 -6.68 2.77 6.81
C LEU A 93 -5.38 3.14 7.53
N LYS A 94 -4.92 2.32 8.49
CA LYS A 94 -3.65 2.54 9.19
C LYS A 94 -2.45 2.57 8.27
N VAL A 95 -2.40 1.71 7.25
CA VAL A 95 -1.32 1.72 6.26
C VAL A 95 -1.31 3.03 5.47
N VAL A 96 -2.49 3.54 5.09
CA VAL A 96 -2.61 4.83 4.39
C VAL A 96 -2.19 5.97 5.31
N GLU A 97 -2.68 6.01 6.55
CA GLU A 97 -2.32 7.04 7.54
C GLU A 97 -0.82 7.03 7.87
N GLU A 98 -0.21 5.85 8.03
CA GLU A 98 1.24 5.73 8.22
C GLU A 98 2.01 6.23 7.00
N GLN A 99 1.52 5.94 5.79
CA GLN A 99 2.14 6.41 4.56
C GLN A 99 2.03 7.93 4.40
N GLU A 100 0.86 8.51 4.66
CA GLU A 100 0.62 9.95 4.67
C GLU A 100 1.49 10.64 5.73
N ALA A 101 1.55 10.12 6.95
CA ALA A 101 2.41 10.66 8.00
C ALA A 101 3.91 10.59 7.63
N THR A 102 4.35 9.57 6.88
CA THR A 102 5.73 9.56 6.37
C THR A 102 5.95 10.56 5.24
N ASN A 103 4.92 10.83 4.43
CA ASN A 103 4.99 11.84 3.39
C ASN A 103 5.07 13.24 3.99
N ASP A 104 4.22 13.54 4.96
CA ASP A 104 4.19 14.84 5.63
C ASP A 104 5.54 15.13 6.30
N LYS A 105 6.10 14.15 7.03
CA LYS A 105 7.43 14.28 7.64
C LYS A 105 8.54 14.58 6.64
N PHE A 106 8.47 13.99 5.44
CA PHE A 106 9.46 14.25 4.39
C PHE A 106 9.33 15.68 3.86
N TRP A 107 8.10 16.14 3.56
CA TRP A 107 7.86 17.50 3.09
C TRP A 107 8.20 18.56 4.14
N ASP A 108 7.87 18.31 5.41
CA ASP A 108 8.25 19.17 6.53
C ASP A 108 9.78 19.30 6.66
N GLY A 109 10.50 18.18 6.46
CA GLY A 109 11.96 18.16 6.42
C GLY A 109 12.52 19.00 5.27
N LEU A 110 11.90 18.93 4.09
CA LEU A 110 12.29 19.73 2.91
C LEU A 110 12.03 21.23 3.12
N HIS A 111 10.94 21.60 3.80
CA HIS A 111 10.64 22.99 4.11
C HIS A 111 11.55 23.58 5.19
N THR A 112 12.09 22.73 6.06
CA THR A 112 12.98 23.14 7.15
C THR A 112 14.45 23.17 6.73
N SER A 113 14.84 22.41 5.70
CA SER A 113 16.23 22.31 5.27
C SER A 113 16.73 23.58 4.57
N GLU A 114 17.91 24.04 4.97
CA GLU A 114 18.62 25.16 4.34
C GLU A 114 19.29 24.75 3.02
N ASP A 115 19.79 23.51 2.91
CA ASP A 115 20.34 22.94 1.67
C ASP A 115 19.54 21.71 1.22
N LEU A 116 19.12 21.74 -0.04
CA LEU A 116 18.42 20.63 -0.71
C LEU A 116 19.35 19.45 -0.99
N ASN A 117 20.67 19.67 -1.09
CA ASN A 117 21.64 18.61 -1.33
C ASN A 117 21.68 17.56 -0.22
N ASP A 118 21.53 18.00 1.02
CA ASP A 118 21.56 17.12 2.20
C ASP A 118 20.41 16.13 2.20
N ASN A 119 19.28 16.51 1.60
CA ASN A 119 18.06 15.70 1.53
C ASN A 119 17.98 14.80 0.29
N LEU A 120 18.96 14.81 -0.62
CA LEU A 120 18.91 14.01 -1.85
C LEU A 120 18.87 12.49 -1.58
N THR A 121 19.54 12.02 -0.53
CA THR A 121 19.47 10.62 -0.11
C THR A 121 18.08 10.27 0.42
N GLU A 122 17.46 11.18 1.17
CA GLU A 122 16.09 10.99 1.68
C GLU A 122 15.07 11.00 0.54
N LEU A 123 15.23 11.90 -0.43
CA LEU A 123 14.45 11.94 -1.65
C LEU A 123 14.52 10.62 -2.44
N ALA A 124 15.72 10.05 -2.59
CA ALA A 124 15.86 8.75 -3.26
C ALA A 124 15.11 7.64 -2.52
N ASN A 125 15.15 7.64 -1.18
CA ASN A 125 14.41 6.69 -0.36
C ASN A 125 12.89 6.92 -0.41
N TYR A 126 12.45 8.18 -0.44
CA TYR A 126 11.06 8.59 -0.57
C TYR A 126 10.47 8.10 -1.90
N LEU A 127 11.16 8.38 -3.01
CA LEU A 127 10.76 7.95 -4.35
C LEU A 127 10.73 6.42 -4.47
N HIS A 128 11.72 5.72 -3.91
CA HIS A 128 11.74 4.26 -3.87
C HIS A 128 10.48 3.69 -3.20
N LYS A 129 10.07 4.24 -2.05
CA LYS A 129 8.88 3.79 -1.32
C LYS A 129 7.58 4.10 -2.06
N ASN A 130 7.44 5.32 -2.58
CA ASN A 130 6.19 5.77 -3.18
C ASN A 130 5.98 5.24 -4.60
N LEU A 131 7.04 5.18 -5.41
CA LEU A 131 6.97 4.63 -6.77
C LEU A 131 7.06 3.10 -6.80
N LYS A 132 7.44 2.46 -5.68
CA LYS A 132 7.76 1.03 -5.60
C LYS A 132 8.84 0.61 -6.62
N ALA A 133 9.69 1.55 -7.00
CA ALA A 133 10.79 1.31 -7.92
C ALA A 133 11.85 0.43 -7.26
N THR A 134 12.51 -0.47 -8.00
CA THR A 134 13.54 -1.35 -7.41
C THR A 134 14.77 -0.58 -6.94
N GLY A 135 15.07 0.56 -7.58
CA GLY A 135 16.20 1.39 -7.22
C GLY A 135 16.04 2.81 -7.73
N VAL A 136 16.50 3.77 -6.94
CA VAL A 136 16.50 5.20 -7.26
C VAL A 136 17.88 5.73 -6.93
N TYR A 137 18.45 6.50 -7.86
CA TYR A 137 19.77 7.08 -7.70
C TYR A 137 19.84 8.43 -8.38
N ILE A 138 20.67 9.31 -7.82
CA ILE A 138 20.84 10.70 -8.24
C ILE A 138 22.31 10.90 -8.58
N GLY A 139 22.54 11.36 -9.80
CA GLY A 139 23.87 11.67 -10.32
C GLY A 139 24.02 13.16 -10.56
N THR A 140 25.24 13.65 -10.34
CA THR A 140 25.65 15.01 -10.67
C THR A 140 26.58 14.96 -11.87
N LEU A 141 26.41 15.90 -12.78
CA LEU A 141 27.29 16.08 -13.92
C LEU A 141 28.54 16.83 -13.46
N GLU A 142 29.70 16.18 -13.46
CA GLU A 142 30.97 16.73 -12.97
C GLU A 142 32.07 16.60 -14.04
N PRO A 143 33.03 17.54 -14.09
CA PRO A 143 34.22 17.37 -14.93
C PRO A 143 35.08 16.21 -14.42
N LYS A 144 35.83 15.57 -15.33
CA LYS A 144 36.70 14.46 -14.97
C LYS A 144 37.87 14.96 -14.13
N MET A 145 38.10 14.33 -12.97
CA MET A 145 39.25 14.65 -12.12
C MET A 145 40.52 13.98 -12.65
N LYS A 146 41.62 14.74 -12.78
CA LYS A 146 42.96 14.24 -13.11
C LYS A 146 43.75 13.94 -11.83
N ALA A 147 44.72 13.02 -11.92
CA ALA A 147 45.68 12.80 -10.85
C ALA A 147 46.62 14.00 -10.76
N ILE A 148 46.84 14.50 -9.55
CA ILE A 148 47.61 15.72 -9.26
C ILE A 148 49.07 15.32 -9.01
N GLU A 149 50.02 16.04 -9.62
CA GLU A 149 51.46 15.94 -9.31
C GLU A 149 51.87 16.93 -8.21
N LEU A 150 53.05 16.75 -7.60
CA LEU A 150 53.48 17.55 -6.44
C LEU A 150 53.68 19.05 -6.71
N ASP A 151 53.79 19.44 -7.99
CA ASP A 151 54.02 20.82 -8.44
C ASP A 151 52.78 21.47 -9.09
N ASP A 152 51.64 20.80 -9.04
CA ASP A 152 50.40 21.24 -9.69
C ASP A 152 49.64 22.30 -8.86
N ASP A 153 49.06 23.28 -9.57
CA ASP A 153 48.24 24.35 -8.99
C ASP A 153 46.91 23.81 -8.42
N ASP A 154 46.27 24.56 -7.52
CA ASP A 154 45.03 24.16 -6.82
C ASP A 154 43.88 23.80 -7.78
N LYS A 155 43.94 24.21 -9.05
CA LYS A 155 42.96 23.91 -10.12
C LYS A 155 43.36 22.77 -11.06
N ALA A 156 44.57 22.22 -10.97
CA ALA A 156 45.09 21.21 -11.90
C ALA A 156 44.34 19.87 -11.84
N HIS A 157 43.60 19.63 -10.75
CA HIS A 157 42.76 18.45 -10.58
C HIS A 157 41.53 18.45 -11.48
N ILE A 158 41.14 19.60 -12.06
CA ILE A 158 39.94 19.75 -12.91
C ILE A 158 40.36 19.73 -14.38
N ASP A 159 39.94 18.71 -15.11
CA ASP A 159 40.16 18.65 -16.55
C ASP A 159 39.07 19.43 -17.30
N ALA A 160 39.27 20.73 -17.48
CA ALA A 160 38.30 21.61 -18.14
C ALA A 160 38.07 21.27 -19.63
N GLU A 161 38.98 20.52 -20.26
CA GLU A 161 38.86 20.09 -21.67
C GLU A 161 38.19 18.71 -21.82
N ALA A 162 38.08 17.92 -20.75
CA ALA A 162 37.45 16.61 -20.81
C ALA A 162 35.91 16.73 -20.80
N PRO A 163 35.22 15.83 -21.52
CA PRO A 163 33.76 15.83 -21.51
C PRO A 163 33.23 15.48 -20.11
N LEU A 164 32.15 16.17 -19.73
CA LEU A 164 31.49 16.01 -18.43
C LEU A 164 31.03 14.57 -18.22
N VAL A 165 31.29 14.02 -17.03
CA VAL A 165 30.92 12.66 -16.65
C VAL A 165 29.80 12.69 -15.60
N LEU A 166 28.91 11.71 -15.64
CA LEU A 166 27.81 11.62 -14.66
C LEU A 166 28.28 10.77 -13.47
N LYS A 167 28.43 11.38 -12.30
CA LYS A 167 28.84 10.70 -11.07
C LYS A 167 27.65 10.50 -10.15
N PHE A 168 27.36 9.26 -9.80
CA PHE A 168 26.28 8.93 -8.87
C PHE A 168 26.74 9.15 -7.44
N LYS A 169 26.09 10.10 -6.74
CA LYS A 169 26.43 10.47 -5.36
C LYS A 169 25.42 9.91 -4.35
N HIS A 170 24.15 9.84 -4.72
CA HIS A 170 23.08 9.41 -3.82
C HIS A 170 22.30 8.25 -4.43
N ALA A 171 21.85 7.33 -3.59
CA ALA A 171 20.99 6.23 -3.98
C ALA A 171 20.13 5.76 -2.80
N ASN A 172 19.08 4.98 -3.09
CA ASN A 172 18.32 4.29 -2.06
C ASN A 172 19.17 3.22 -1.36
N LYS A 173 18.81 2.89 -0.12
CA LYS A 173 19.55 1.95 0.75
C LYS A 173 19.92 0.63 0.08
N ASP A 174 19.04 0.10 -0.77
CA ASP A 174 19.25 -1.20 -1.43
C ASP A 174 20.32 -1.14 -2.52
N HIS A 175 20.52 0.02 -3.16
CA HIS A 175 21.42 0.18 -4.30
C HIS A 175 22.63 1.06 -4.01
N GLU A 176 22.75 1.60 -2.80
CA GLU A 176 23.85 2.47 -2.35
C GLU A 176 25.23 1.87 -2.66
N GLN A 177 25.47 0.64 -2.25
CA GLN A 177 26.76 -0.05 -2.44
C GLN A 177 27.13 -0.30 -3.91
N LEU A 178 26.14 -0.29 -4.81
CA LEU A 178 26.35 -0.60 -6.21
C LEU A 178 26.51 0.66 -7.06
N MET A 179 25.71 1.69 -6.77
CA MET A 179 25.62 2.90 -7.59
C MET A 179 26.49 4.03 -7.08
N VAL A 180 26.62 4.23 -5.77
CA VAL A 180 27.38 5.38 -5.23
C VAL A 180 28.85 5.25 -5.59
N GLY A 181 29.41 6.31 -6.17
CA GLY A 181 30.80 6.37 -6.64
C GLY A 181 31.02 5.82 -8.05
N LYS A 182 29.99 5.31 -8.73
CA LYS A 182 30.08 4.96 -10.16
C LYS A 182 30.06 6.21 -11.03
N VAL A 183 30.81 6.15 -12.13
CA VAL A 183 30.99 7.24 -13.08
C VAL A 183 30.60 6.74 -14.46
N LEU A 184 29.59 7.38 -15.06
CA LEU A 184 29.10 7.05 -16.38
C LEU A 184 29.70 8.02 -17.42
N GLU A 185 30.47 7.47 -18.35
CA GLU A 185 31.11 8.24 -19.43
C GLU A 185 30.09 8.72 -20.47
N PRO A 186 30.33 9.82 -21.21
CA PRO A 186 29.41 10.34 -22.23
C PRO A 186 29.06 9.36 -23.35
N SER A 187 29.97 8.42 -23.64
CA SER A 187 29.79 7.36 -24.63
C SER A 187 28.98 6.17 -24.11
N GLN A 188 28.66 6.17 -22.81
CA GLN A 188 28.02 5.06 -22.12
C GLN A 188 26.69 5.50 -21.52
N GLY A 189 25.61 4.82 -21.87
CA GLY A 189 24.31 5.05 -21.26
C GLY A 189 23.49 6.17 -21.91
N ILE A 190 22.18 6.04 -21.80
CA ILE A 190 21.20 6.96 -22.39
C ILE A 190 21.08 8.29 -21.63
N CYS A 191 21.56 8.36 -20.38
CA CYS A 191 21.31 9.50 -19.48
C CYS A 191 21.95 10.81 -19.94
N HIS A 192 23.05 10.75 -20.70
CA HIS A 192 23.73 11.94 -21.22
C HIS A 192 22.91 12.67 -22.30
N SER A 193 21.95 11.99 -22.95
CA SER A 193 21.01 12.64 -23.88
C SER A 193 20.17 13.74 -23.22
N LEU A 194 19.90 13.63 -21.91
CA LEU A 194 19.15 14.63 -21.16
C LEU A 194 19.86 15.98 -21.07
N PHE A 195 21.18 16.02 -21.21
CA PHE A 195 22.00 17.22 -21.07
C PHE A 195 22.50 17.80 -22.39
N LYS A 196 22.21 17.14 -23.52
CA LYS A 196 22.43 17.75 -24.84
C LYS A 196 21.37 18.83 -25.07
N GLU A 197 21.80 20.08 -25.15
CA GLU A 197 20.98 21.20 -25.63
C GLU A 197 21.11 21.22 -27.17
N GLY A 198 20.00 20.98 -27.89
CA GLY A 198 19.88 21.43 -29.29
C GLY A 198 19.87 20.42 -30.45
N GLU A 199 19.39 19.17 -30.32
CA GLU A 199 19.15 18.32 -31.52
C GLU A 199 17.69 17.84 -31.70
N ASP A 200 16.82 17.93 -30.69
CA ASP A 200 15.40 17.52 -30.80
C ASP A 200 14.43 18.68 -30.49
N GLU A 201 14.62 19.84 -31.14
CA GLU A 201 13.51 20.78 -31.36
C GLU A 201 12.66 20.30 -32.55
N GLU A 202 12.14 19.07 -32.51
CA GLU A 202 11.01 18.70 -33.37
C GLU A 202 9.71 19.14 -32.67
N GLU A 203 9.26 20.32 -33.10
CA GLU A 203 7.87 20.81 -33.07
C GLU A 203 7.09 20.63 -31.75
N ALA A 204 7.34 21.54 -30.80
CA ALA A 204 6.22 22.00 -29.98
C ALA A 204 5.24 22.75 -30.91
N PRO A 205 3.97 22.32 -31.06
CA PRO A 205 3.01 23.09 -31.83
C PRO A 205 2.83 24.45 -31.15
N ALA A 206 3.07 25.51 -31.91
CA ALA A 206 2.84 26.88 -31.48
C ALA A 206 1.39 27.04 -31.00
N PRO A 207 1.13 27.74 -29.88
CA PRO A 207 -0.22 28.10 -29.50
C PRO A 207 -0.76 29.09 -30.54
N GLU A 208 -1.67 28.62 -31.39
CA GLU A 208 -2.47 29.49 -32.25
C GLU A 208 -3.36 30.39 -31.39
N GLY A 209 -3.19 31.70 -31.57
CA GLY A 209 -4.29 32.66 -31.75
C GLY A 209 -5.24 32.90 -30.58
N GLY A 210 -5.22 34.13 -30.07
CA GLY A 210 -6.09 34.55 -28.96
C GLY A 210 -7.59 34.62 -29.29
N SER A 211 -8.37 34.61 -28.22
CA SER A 211 -9.70 35.21 -28.16
C SER A 211 -9.94 35.74 -26.76
N GLU A 212 -10.17 37.05 -26.67
CA GLU A 212 -10.84 37.69 -25.55
C GLU A 212 -12.21 37.01 -25.36
N ASP A 213 -12.45 36.35 -24.22
CA ASP A 213 -13.61 36.62 -23.37
C ASP A 213 -13.50 35.82 -22.06
N GLY A 214 -13.97 36.42 -20.96
CA GLY A 214 -13.85 35.84 -19.63
C GLY A 214 -14.71 34.59 -19.46
N THR A 215 -14.10 33.44 -19.21
CA THR A 215 -14.76 32.27 -18.60
C THR A 215 -13.72 31.46 -17.82
N GLN A 216 -14.12 31.00 -16.63
CA GLN A 216 -13.31 30.36 -15.60
C GLN A 216 -12.44 29.22 -16.15
N GLU A 217 -11.12 29.30 -15.90
CA GLU A 217 -10.17 28.23 -16.21
C GLU A 217 -10.39 27.05 -15.25
N GLU A 218 -11.06 26.01 -15.76
CA GLU A 218 -10.87 24.64 -15.28
C GLU A 218 -9.41 24.24 -15.53
N GLN A 219 -8.69 23.90 -14.46
CA GLN A 219 -7.33 23.38 -14.54
C GLN A 219 -7.35 22.02 -15.25
N VAL A 220 -7.17 22.04 -16.58
CA VAL A 220 -6.87 20.83 -17.34
C VAL A 220 -5.49 20.32 -16.88
N GLU A 221 -5.44 19.12 -16.29
CA GLU A 221 -4.19 18.44 -15.93
C GLU A 221 -3.29 18.36 -17.16
N LYS A 222 -2.27 19.23 -17.22
CA LYS A 222 -1.26 19.19 -18.27
C LYS A 222 -0.42 17.92 -18.04
N ASP A 223 -0.42 17.01 -19.01
CA ASP A 223 0.45 15.81 -19.02
C ASP A 223 1.91 16.23 -18.75
N ILE A 224 2.38 16.01 -17.52
CA ILE A 224 3.73 16.41 -17.06
C ILE A 224 4.80 15.70 -17.91
N THR A 225 4.49 14.52 -18.44
CA THR A 225 5.34 13.77 -19.38
C THR A 225 5.66 14.55 -20.64
N LYS A 226 4.78 15.45 -21.12
CA LYS A 226 5.06 16.27 -22.30
C LYS A 226 5.78 17.58 -21.97
N THR A 227 5.77 17.97 -20.70
CA THR A 227 6.25 19.28 -20.25
C THR A 227 7.67 19.20 -19.70
N VAL A 228 8.06 18.08 -19.10
CA VAL A 228 9.38 17.88 -18.50
C VAL A 228 10.23 16.99 -19.40
N LYS A 229 11.41 17.47 -19.80
CA LYS A 229 12.42 16.68 -20.52
C LYS A 229 12.73 15.42 -19.70
N HIS A 230 12.45 14.25 -20.23
CA HIS A 230 12.70 12.98 -19.54
C HIS A 230 13.04 11.89 -20.56
N VAL A 231 13.76 10.88 -20.11
CA VAL A 231 14.04 9.68 -20.90
C VAL A 231 13.31 8.53 -20.23
N PHE A 232 12.38 7.91 -20.96
CA PHE A 232 11.67 6.73 -20.50
C PHE A 232 11.93 5.57 -21.45
N VAL A 233 12.39 4.45 -20.89
CA VAL A 233 12.64 3.19 -21.60
C VAL A 233 11.77 2.13 -20.94
N SER A 234 10.73 1.68 -21.64
CA SER A 234 9.81 0.66 -21.14
C SER A 234 10.49 -0.70 -20.96
N GLU A 235 11.34 -1.09 -21.92
CA GLU A 235 12.08 -2.35 -21.89
C GLU A 235 13.58 -2.11 -22.10
N VAL A 236 14.33 -2.21 -21.01
CA VAL A 236 15.76 -1.87 -20.99
C VAL A 236 16.66 -2.87 -21.72
N VAL A 237 16.19 -4.10 -21.95
CA VAL A 237 17.02 -5.17 -22.55
C VAL A 237 17.08 -5.06 -24.08
N GLU A 238 16.04 -4.51 -24.70
CA GLU A 238 16.03 -4.28 -26.16
C GLU A 238 16.87 -3.06 -26.56
N ASN A 239 16.98 -2.08 -25.66
CA ASN A 239 17.72 -0.85 -25.92
C ASN A 239 19.22 -1.00 -25.64
N LYS A 240 20.04 -0.97 -26.70
CA LYS A 240 21.51 -1.13 -26.64
C LYS A 240 22.23 0.04 -25.97
N ASP A 241 21.58 1.19 -25.87
CA ASP A 241 22.17 2.41 -25.31
C ASP A 241 22.04 2.44 -23.78
N VAL A 242 21.35 1.47 -23.17
CA VAL A 242 21.27 1.33 -21.71
C VAL A 242 22.52 0.61 -21.18
N HIS A 243 23.21 1.25 -20.24
CA HIS A 243 24.40 0.68 -19.61
C HIS A 243 24.05 -0.13 -18.34
N PHE A 244 24.48 -1.39 -18.28
CA PHE A 244 24.33 -2.26 -17.11
C PHE A 244 25.66 -2.49 -16.40
N TRP A 245 25.74 -2.16 -15.11
CA TRP A 245 26.97 -2.28 -14.32
C TRP A 245 27.43 -3.70 -13.97
N LYS A 246 26.52 -4.69 -14.02
CA LYS A 246 26.83 -6.09 -13.66
C LYS A 246 26.26 -7.07 -14.67
N VAL A 247 24.94 -7.18 -14.72
CA VAL A 247 24.21 -8.15 -15.55
C VAL A 247 22.99 -7.45 -16.12
N PRO A 248 22.64 -7.65 -17.39
CA PRO A 248 21.38 -7.18 -17.96
C PRO A 248 20.20 -7.67 -17.13
N ARG A 249 19.32 -6.76 -16.73
CA ARG A 249 18.10 -7.08 -15.97
C ARG A 249 16.88 -6.61 -16.74
N LEU A 250 15.82 -7.41 -16.68
CA LEU A 250 14.52 -7.02 -17.22
C LEU A 250 13.89 -5.93 -16.35
N GLY A 251 13.28 -4.95 -16.99
CA GLY A 251 12.60 -3.85 -16.32
C GLY A 251 12.46 -2.63 -17.21
N SER A 252 11.97 -1.55 -16.61
CA SER A 252 11.87 -0.21 -17.20
C SER A 252 12.85 0.75 -16.53
N TYR A 253 13.28 1.77 -17.26
CA TYR A 253 14.16 2.82 -16.76
C TYR A 253 13.57 4.20 -17.06
N MET A 254 13.63 5.10 -16.09
CA MET A 254 13.25 6.50 -16.27
C MET A 254 14.34 7.39 -15.69
N ALA A 255 14.73 8.41 -16.44
CA ALA A 255 15.66 9.44 -16.02
C ALA A 255 15.01 10.82 -16.20
N ILE A 256 15.07 11.64 -15.16
CA ILE A 256 14.51 12.99 -15.13
C ILE A 256 15.61 13.94 -14.66
N PRO A 257 15.87 15.05 -15.38
CA PRO A 257 16.79 16.08 -14.93
C PRO A 257 16.18 16.81 -13.74
N LEU A 258 16.94 16.90 -12.65
CA LEU A 258 16.56 17.67 -11.48
C LEU A 258 17.11 19.09 -11.64
N VAL A 259 16.22 20.05 -11.89
CA VAL A 259 16.56 21.47 -11.99
C VAL A 259 15.98 22.19 -10.77
N TYR A 260 16.85 22.78 -9.95
CA TYR A 260 16.45 23.58 -8.81
C TYR A 260 17.33 24.83 -8.72
N LYS A 261 16.77 25.90 -8.15
CA LYS A 261 17.49 27.16 -7.94
C LYS A 261 18.44 26.97 -6.77
N SER A 262 19.73 26.91 -7.04
CA SER A 262 20.77 26.82 -6.02
C SER A 262 21.51 28.16 -5.93
N CYS A 263 21.63 28.68 -4.70
CA CYS A 263 22.44 29.88 -4.40
C CYS A 263 23.94 29.58 -4.27
N LEU A 264 24.36 28.32 -4.38
CA LEU A 264 25.75 27.88 -4.25
C LEU A 264 26.56 28.02 -5.54
N SER A 265 25.95 28.46 -6.65
CA SER A 265 26.70 28.78 -7.87
C SER A 265 27.16 30.24 -7.82
N GLU A 266 28.38 30.52 -8.28
CA GLU A 266 28.92 31.90 -8.33
C GLU A 266 27.98 32.86 -9.07
N LYS A 267 27.35 32.38 -10.16
CA LYS A 267 26.34 33.14 -10.90
C LYS A 267 25.10 33.46 -10.08
N ALA A 268 24.57 32.48 -9.34
CA ALA A 268 23.39 32.71 -8.49
C ALA A 268 23.72 33.59 -7.28
N LEU A 269 24.96 33.54 -6.78
CA LEU A 269 25.44 34.46 -5.75
C LEU A 269 25.50 35.89 -6.27
N ASP A 270 26.06 36.09 -7.46
CA ASP A 270 26.10 37.40 -8.13
C ASP A 270 24.68 37.95 -8.36
N GLU A 271 23.76 37.12 -8.85
CA GLU A 271 22.35 37.47 -9.04
C GLU A 271 21.67 37.83 -7.71
N ALA A 272 21.88 37.05 -6.65
CA ALA A 272 21.32 37.31 -5.33
C ALA A 272 21.86 38.61 -4.71
N ILE A 273 23.13 38.94 -4.93
CA ILE A 273 23.73 40.21 -4.48
C ILE A 273 23.10 41.40 -5.22
N ILE A 274 22.87 41.26 -6.53
CA ILE A 274 22.19 42.28 -7.34
C ILE A 274 20.76 42.50 -6.84
N GLU A 275 20.00 41.42 -6.64
CA GLU A 275 18.62 41.46 -6.16
C GLU A 275 18.53 42.07 -4.75
N TRP A 276 19.44 41.68 -3.84
CA TRP A 276 19.52 42.28 -2.50
C TRP A 276 19.81 43.78 -2.54
N ALA A 277 20.70 44.22 -3.44
CA ALA A 277 21.03 45.63 -3.62
C ALA A 277 19.84 46.43 -4.19
N GLU A 278 19.03 45.83 -5.05
CA GLU A 278 17.80 46.45 -5.57
C GLU A 278 16.71 46.56 -4.50
N VAL A 279 16.46 45.49 -3.74
CA VAL A 279 15.48 45.49 -2.64
C VAL A 279 15.86 46.50 -1.56
N SER A 280 17.15 46.60 -1.21
CA SER A 280 17.64 47.56 -0.22
C SER A 280 17.41 49.01 -0.66
N LYS A 281 17.65 49.32 -1.94
CA LYS A 281 17.34 50.64 -2.52
C LYS A 281 15.86 50.96 -2.52
N GLN A 282 15.00 49.95 -2.73
CA GLN A 282 13.55 50.14 -2.69
C GLN A 282 13.05 50.40 -1.26
N ILE A 283 13.63 49.74 -0.25
CA ILE A 283 13.32 49.97 1.16
C ILE A 283 13.75 51.39 1.57
N GLU A 284 14.98 51.80 1.23
CA GLU A 284 15.47 53.16 1.50
C GLU A 284 14.69 54.26 0.76
N ALA A 285 14.04 53.93 -0.36
CA ALA A 285 13.19 54.86 -1.10
C ALA A 285 11.73 54.91 -0.60
N GLN A 286 11.33 53.97 0.25
CA GLN A 286 10.01 53.94 0.91
C GLN A 286 10.01 54.58 2.30
N ASP A 287 11.18 54.70 2.94
CA ASP A 287 11.42 55.50 4.15
C ASP A 287 11.68 57.00 3.83
#